data_AF-A0A9D1DJJ0-F1
#
_entry.id   AF-A0A9D1DJJ0-F1
#
_cell.length_a   1.000
_cell.length_b   1.000
_cell.length_c   1.000
_cell.angle_alpha   90.00
_cell.angle_beta   90.00
_cell.angle_gamma   90.00
#
_symmetry.space_group_name_H-M   'P 1'
#
loop_
_entity.id
_entity.type
_entity.pdbx_description
1 polymer ?
#
loop_
_entity_poly.entity_id
_entity_poly.type
_entity_poly.pdbx_seq_one_letter_code
_entity_poly.pdbx_strand_id
1 'polypeptide(L)'
;MSIFNDISTSLQKGDAKTVTALVQQCIDQGIPAHDILSEGLMAGMAVVGEKFKNNEIFVPHVLVAARAMNMGAALLKPLLAADGVQATGKVCIGT
;
A
#
# COMPACT_ATOMS: atom_id res chain seq x y z
N MET A 1 7.55 17.57 3.65
CA MET A 1 6.79 16.79 2.65
C MET A 1 6.64 15.39 3.21
N SER A 2 5.41 14.94 3.39
CA SER A 2 5.09 13.75 4.20
C SER A 2 5.50 12.47 3.48
N ILE A 3 6.20 11.55 4.17
CA ILE A 3 6.66 10.26 3.63
C ILE A 3 5.49 9.45 2.99
N PHE A 4 4.27 9.63 3.51
CA PHE A 4 3.05 9.04 2.95
C PHE A 4 2.77 9.41 1.49
N ASN A 5 3.10 10.64 1.09
CA ASN A 5 2.92 11.10 -0.29
C ASN A 5 3.97 10.50 -1.23
N ASP A 6 5.20 10.30 -0.73
CA ASP A 6 6.25 9.60 -1.47
C ASP A 6 5.87 8.12 -1.67
N ILE A 7 5.35 7.47 -0.64
CA ILE A 7 4.79 6.10 -0.74
C ILE A 7 3.70 6.05 -1.81
N SER A 8 2.73 6.97 -1.74
CA SER A 8 1.64 7.05 -2.72
C SER A 8 2.15 7.25 -4.14
N THR A 9 3.16 8.10 -4.34
CA THR A 9 3.74 8.39 -5.66
C THR A 9 4.53 7.19 -6.19
N SER A 10 5.35 6.55 -5.36
CA SER A 10 6.08 5.33 -5.73
C SER A 10 5.13 4.17 -6.06
N LEU A 11 4.03 4.05 -5.33
CA LEU A 11 3.01 3.04 -5.58
C LEU A 11 2.29 3.27 -6.92
N GLN A 12 1.97 4.52 -7.26
CA GLN A 12 1.42 4.88 -8.57
C GLN A 12 2.38 4.56 -9.72
N LYS A 13 3.69 4.70 -9.50
CA LYS A 13 4.73 4.31 -10.48
C LYS A 13 4.93 2.80 -10.56
N GLY A 14 4.42 2.03 -9.61
CA GLY A 14 4.63 0.58 -9.54
C GLY A 14 5.99 0.18 -8.97
N ASP A 15 6.70 1.09 -8.31
CA ASP A 15 8.04 0.85 -7.78
C ASP A 15 8.00 0.14 -6.42
N ALA A 16 7.83 -1.17 -6.45
CA ALA A 16 7.74 -2.00 -5.24
C ALA A 16 8.96 -1.86 -4.31
N LYS A 17 10.17 -1.72 -4.87
CA LYS A 17 11.42 -1.56 -4.10
C LYS A 17 11.41 -0.29 -3.25
N THR A 18 11.03 0.83 -3.87
CA THR A 18 10.97 2.14 -3.22
C THR A 18 9.87 2.16 -2.17
N VAL A 19 8.69 1.58 -2.48
CA VAL A 19 7.60 1.43 -1.50
C VAL A 19 8.07 0.64 -0.28
N THR A 20 8.73 -0.50 -0.45
CA THR A 20 9.25 -1.27 0.70
C THR A 20 10.28 -0.51 1.53
N ALA A 21 11.16 0.26 0.88
CA ALA A 21 12.16 1.07 1.58
C ALA A 21 11.53 2.19 2.41
N LEU A 22 10.54 2.90 1.84
CA LEU A 22 9.82 3.98 2.53
C LEU A 22 8.96 3.44 3.69
N VAL A 23 8.30 2.30 3.50
CA VAL A 23 7.54 1.61 4.56
C VAL A 23 8.48 1.21 5.70
N GLN A 24 9.65 0.65 5.38
CA GLN A 24 10.66 0.31 6.38
C GLN A 24 11.12 1.55 7.14
N GLN A 25 11.42 2.65 6.45
CA GLN A 25 11.78 3.92 7.10
C GLN A 25 10.69 4.44 8.04
N CYS A 26 9.41 4.31 7.69
CA CYS A 26 8.32 4.71 8.58
C CYS A 26 8.27 3.84 9.84
N ILE A 27 8.51 2.54 9.70
CA ILE A 27 8.58 1.59 10.83
C ILE A 27 9.76 1.98 11.74
N ASP A 28 10.93 2.27 11.17
CA ASP A 28 12.12 2.71 11.91
C ASP A 28 11.91 4.07 12.61
N GLN A 29 11.07 4.94 12.05
CA GLN A 29 10.64 6.18 12.69
C GLN A 29 9.61 5.99 13.81
N GLY A 30 9.14 4.77 14.05
CA GLY A 30 8.12 4.46 15.05
C GLY A 30 6.71 4.89 14.64
N ILE A 31 6.46 5.10 13.34
CA ILE A 31 5.11 5.38 12.83
C ILE A 31 4.30 4.09 12.92
N PRO A 32 3.07 4.12 13.47
CA PRO A 32 2.24 2.94 13.58
C PRO A 32 1.94 2.35 12.20
N ALA A 33 2.04 1.02 12.10
CA ALA A 33 1.84 0.29 10.85
C ALA A 33 0.46 0.54 10.22
N HIS A 34 -0.54 0.81 11.07
CA HIS A 34 -1.90 1.17 10.65
C HIS A 34 -1.93 2.45 9.81
N ASP A 35 -1.23 3.49 10.25
CA ASP A 35 -1.24 4.79 9.57
C ASP A 35 -0.45 4.73 8.26
N ILE A 36 0.66 3.98 8.23
CA ILE A 36 1.42 3.73 7.00
C ILE A 36 0.55 3.02 5.95
N LEU A 37 -0.23 2.02 6.39
CA LEU A 37 -1.14 1.31 5.51
C LEU A 37 -2.27 2.22 5.03
N SER A 38 -2.89 2.98 5.93
CA SER A 38 -4.06 3.80 5.63
C SER A 38 -3.73 5.07 4.85
N GLU A 39 -2.81 5.88 5.36
CA GLU A 39 -2.44 7.17 4.77
C GLU A 39 -1.41 7.03 3.64
N GLY A 40 -0.62 5.96 3.62
CA GLY A 40 0.38 5.70 2.57
C GLY A 40 -0.16 4.79 1.47
N LEU A 41 -0.32 3.49 1.78
CA LEU A 41 -0.60 2.47 0.77
C LEU A 41 -2.05 2.53 0.23
N MET A 42 -3.05 2.68 1.10
CA MET A 42 -4.46 2.75 0.71
C MET A 42 -4.76 4.06 -0.03
N ALA A 43 -4.25 5.20 0.45
CA ALA A 43 -4.37 6.48 -0.24
C ALA A 43 -3.78 6.42 -1.66
N GLY A 44 -2.58 5.85 -1.82
CA GLY A 44 -1.98 5.63 -3.14
C GLY A 44 -2.84 4.75 -4.04
N MET A 45 -3.41 3.68 -3.51
CA MET A 45 -4.28 2.77 -4.26
C MET A 45 -5.61 3.41 -4.65
N ALA A 46 -6.17 4.30 -3.82
CA ALA A 46 -7.36 5.08 -4.16
C ALA A 46 -7.11 5.97 -5.39
N VAL A 47 -5.96 6.64 -5.46
CA VAL A 47 -5.57 7.45 -6.62
C VAL A 47 -5.39 6.59 -7.87
N VAL A 48 -4.75 5.42 -7.75
CA VAL A 48 -4.63 4.46 -8.86
C VAL A 48 -6.02 4.00 -9.33
N GLY A 49 -6.93 3.71 -8.40
CA GLY A 49 -8.31 3.32 -8.72
C GLY A 49 -9.10 4.43 -9.43
N GLU A 50 -8.92 5.68 -9.01
CA GLU A 50 -9.53 6.84 -9.67
C GLU A 50 -8.98 7.04 -11.09
N LYS A 51 -7.66 6.96 -11.27
CA LYS A 51 -7.01 7.00 -12.59
C LYS A 51 -7.50 5.88 -13.51
N PHE A 52 -7.71 4.68 -12.96
CA PHE A 52 -8.24 3.56 -13.72
C PHE A 52 -9.69 3.81 -14.17
N LYS A 53 -10.52 4.38 -13.27
CA LYS A 53 -11.89 4.79 -13.58
C LYS A 53 -11.97 5.90 -14.61
N ASN A 54 -10.98 6.80 -14.63
CA ASN A 54 -10.86 7.90 -15.58
C ASN A 54 -10.22 7.48 -16.92
N ASN A 55 -9.99 6.19 -17.16
CA ASN A 55 -9.31 5.67 -18.34
C ASN A 55 -7.87 6.22 -18.56
N GLU A 56 -7.21 6.70 -17.49
CA GLU A 56 -5.84 7.23 -17.56
C GLU A 56 -4.78 6.13 -17.45
N ILE A 57 -5.13 5.00 -16.82
CA ILE A 57 -4.24 3.84 -16.67
C ILE A 57 -4.94 2.53 -17.05
N PHE A 58 -4.15 1.54 -17.46
CA PHE A 58 -4.66 0.23 -17.87
C PHE A 58 -4.50 -0.83 -16.77
N VAL A 59 -5.22 -1.95 -16.90
CA VAL A 59 -5.17 -3.09 -15.96
C VAL A 59 -3.73 -3.52 -15.59
N PRO A 60 -2.76 -3.61 -16.52
CA PRO A 60 -1.39 -3.96 -16.16
C PRO A 60 -0.75 -2.99 -15.17
N HIS A 61 -1.04 -1.70 -15.25
CA HIS A 61 -0.50 -0.69 -14.33
C HIS A 61 -1.09 -0.87 -12.92
N VAL A 62 -2.39 -1.15 -12.84
CA VAL A 62 -3.07 -1.46 -11.58
C VAL A 62 -2.50 -2.73 -10.95
N LEU A 63 -2.20 -3.77 -11.75
CA LEU A 63 -1.59 -5.00 -11.25
C LEU A 63 -0.18 -4.77 -10.68
N VAL A 64 0.63 -3.92 -11.33
CA VAL A 64 1.96 -3.57 -10.81
C VAL A 64 1.85 -2.78 -9.51
N ALA A 65 0.96 -1.79 -9.44
CA ALA A 65 0.68 -1.03 -8.21
C ALA A 65 0.17 -1.95 -7.08
N ALA A 66 -0.75 -2.86 -7.38
CA ALA A 66 -1.26 -3.85 -6.42
C ALA A 66 -0.16 -4.80 -5.94
N ARG A 67 0.80 -5.15 -6.79
CA ARG A 67 1.97 -5.96 -6.39
C ARG A 67 2.89 -5.18 -5.45
N ALA A 68 3.17 -3.92 -5.75
CA ALA A 68 3.93 -3.04 -4.86
C ALA A 68 3.24 -2.88 -3.50
N MET A 69 1.91 -2.70 -3.50
CA MET A 69 1.09 -2.66 -2.29
C MET A 69 1.22 -3.94 -1.46
N ASN A 70 1.11 -5.11 -2.09
CA ASN A 70 1.24 -6.39 -1.40
C ASN A 70 2.62 -6.58 -0.75
N MET A 71 3.69 -6.12 -1.39
CA MET A 71 5.04 -6.18 -0.82
C MET A 71 5.19 -5.25 0.39
N GLY A 72 4.66 -4.02 0.32
CA GLY A 72 4.63 -3.10 1.48
C GLY A 72 3.77 -3.63 2.63
N ALA A 73 2.58 -4.15 2.32
CA ALA A 73 1.67 -4.74 3.30
C ALA A 73 2.23 -6.03 3.92
N ALA A 74 3.08 -6.79 3.23
CA ALA A 74 3.75 -7.96 3.79
C ALA A 74 4.75 -7.60 4.90
N LEU A 75 5.41 -6.44 4.82
CA LEU A 75 6.27 -5.92 5.89
C LEU A 75 5.44 -5.43 7.09
N LEU A 76 4.29 -4.84 6.81
CA LEU A 76 3.36 -4.35 7.84
C LEU A 76 2.58 -5.48 8.52
N LYS A 77 2.32 -6.60 7.84
CA LYS A 77 1.57 -7.76 8.36
C LYS A 77 2.01 -8.25 9.74
N PRO A 78 3.30 -8.54 10.01
CA PRO A 78 3.73 -8.98 11.34
C PRO A 78 3.58 -7.89 12.40
N LEU A 79 3.74 -6.62 12.04
CA LEU A 79 3.59 -5.48 12.95
C LEU A 79 2.12 -5.23 13.30
N LEU A 80 1.24 -5.23 12.28
CA LEU A 80 -0.22 -5.12 12.43
C LEU A 80 -0.81 -6.31 13.20
N ALA A 81 -0.28 -7.52 13.01
CA ALA A 81 -0.69 -8.69 13.76
C ALA A 81 -0.27 -8.61 15.23
N ALA A 82 0.89 -8.03 15.53
CA ALA A 82 1.34 -7.75 16.90
C ALA A 82 0.50 -6.65 17.56
N ASP A 83 0.09 -5.62 16.80
CA ASP A 83 -0.80 -4.54 17.25
C ASP A 83 -2.28 -4.95 17.33
N GLY A 84 -2.61 -6.21 17.05
CA GLY A 84 -3.97 -6.74 17.21
C GLY A 84 -4.97 -6.25 16.16
N VAL A 85 -4.51 -5.81 14.98
CA VAL A 85 -5.38 -5.37 13.90
C VAL A 85 -6.22 -6.56 13.42
N GLN A 86 -7.48 -6.56 13.86
CA GLN A 86 -8.49 -7.50 13.43
C GLN A 86 -8.68 -7.37 11.91
N ALA A 87 -8.47 -8.48 11.20
CA ALA A 87 -9.00 -8.61 9.85
C ALA A 87 -10.51 -8.36 9.90
N THR A 88 -10.97 -7.26 9.31
CA THR A 88 -12.38 -6.82 9.35
C THR A 88 -13.32 -7.79 8.62
N GLY A 89 -12.79 -8.82 7.97
CA GLY A 89 -13.53 -9.90 7.36
C GLY A 89 -12.61 -10.90 6.65
N LYS A 90 -13.09 -12.13 6.48
CA LYS A 90 -12.46 -13.17 5.64
C LYS A 90 -13.36 -13.35 4.42
N VAL A 91 -12.83 -13.10 3.22
CA VAL A 91 -13.56 -13.26 1.96
C VAL A 91 -13.06 -14.50 1.24
N CYS A 92 -13.98 -15.41 0.90
CA CYS A 92 -13.70 -16.57 0.04
C CYS A 92 -14.03 -16.20 -1.41
N ILE A 93 -13.03 -16.24 -2.28
CA ILE A 93 -13.19 -16.08 -3.73
C ILE A 93 -12.98 -17.46 -4.36
N GLY A 94 -14.03 -18.01 -4.97
CA GLY A 94 -13.99 -19.23 -5.77
C GLY A 94 -14.41 -18.93 -7.20
N THR A 95 -13.70 -19.48 -8.17
CA THR A 95 -14.09 -19.52 -9.59
C THR A 95 -15.14 -20.58 -9.84
#